data_AF-A0A7V4LQR8-F1
#
_entry.id   AF-A0A7V4LQR8-F1
#
_cell.length_a   1.000
_cell.length_b   1.000
_cell.length_c   1.000
_cell.angle_alpha   90.00
_cell.angle_beta   90.00
_cell.angle_gamma   90.00
#
_symmetry.space_group_name_H-M   'P 1'
#
loop_
_entity.id
_entity.type
_entity.pdbx_description
1 polymer ?
#
loop_
_entity_poly.entity_id
_entity_poly.type
_entity_poly.pdbx_seq_one_letter_code
_entity_poly.pdbx_strand_id
1 'polypeptide(L)'
;ILKAMGTENLRIRRLFLYLSGFLIVRGLFWGNLIGLTLCTVQYVGKFIKLDPSAYFLTYVPISFEWGYFLLLNIGTLIAILAMLLIPSMIIARISPDKTIRFN
;
A
#
# COMPACT_ATOMS: atom_id res chain seq x y z
N ILE A 1 23.36 2.01 -17.28
CA ILE A 1 23.65 0.82 -18.12
C ILE A 1 22.44 0.43 -18.98
N LEU A 2 21.27 0.06 -18.43
CA LEU A 2 20.07 -0.28 -19.24
C LEU A 2 19.54 0.87 -20.14
N LYS A 3 19.72 2.12 -19.73
CA LYS A 3 19.40 3.32 -20.55
C LYS A 3 20.32 3.47 -21.79
N ALA A 4 21.49 2.84 -21.78
CA ALA A 4 22.48 2.90 -22.86
C ALA A 4 22.31 1.75 -23.88
N MET A 5 21.45 0.76 -23.62
CA MET A 5 21.26 -0.42 -24.48
C MET A 5 20.00 -0.35 -25.37
N GLY A 6 19.41 0.84 -25.59
CA GLY A 6 18.26 0.98 -26.49
C GLY A 6 16.94 0.41 -25.96
N THR A 7 16.84 0.15 -24.65
CA THR A 7 15.56 -0.23 -24.04
C THR A 7 14.70 1.03 -23.91
N GLU A 8 13.56 1.10 -24.62
CA GLU A 8 12.59 2.17 -24.44
C GLU A 8 12.27 2.36 -22.95
N ASN A 9 12.28 3.61 -22.47
CA ASN A 9 11.88 3.96 -21.10
C ASN A 9 10.50 3.35 -20.72
N LEU A 10 9.64 3.08 -21.71
CA LEU A 10 8.37 2.36 -21.54
C LEU A 10 8.54 0.93 -21.02
N ARG A 11 9.54 0.17 -21.46
CA ARG A 11 9.74 -1.23 -21.03
C ARG A 11 10.19 -1.32 -19.57
N ILE A 12 11.10 -0.44 -19.14
CA ILE A 12 11.55 -0.36 -17.75
C ILE A 12 10.39 0.03 -16.83
N ARG A 13 9.58 1.02 -17.25
CA ARG A 13 8.39 1.45 -16.51
C ARG A 13 7.35 0.32 -16.39
N ARG A 14 7.10 -0.45 -17.46
CA ARG A 14 6.18 -1.61 -17.41
C ARG A 14 6.66 -2.68 -16.43
N LEU A 15 7.96 -3.00 -16.43
CA LEU A 15 8.52 -4.00 -15.52
C LEU A 15 8.38 -3.55 -14.06
N PHE A 16 8.68 -2.28 -13.77
CA PHE A 16 8.52 -1.71 -12.44
C PHE A 16 7.06 -1.77 -11.95
N LEU A 17 6.10 -1.43 -12.82
CA LEU A 17 4.67 -1.51 -12.48
C LEU A 17 4.23 -2.96 -12.23
N TYR A 18 4.76 -3.92 -12.98
CA TYR A 18 4.42 -5.33 -12.80
C TYR A 18 4.94 -5.87 -11.45
N LEU A 19 6.21 -5.60 -11.14
CA LEU A 19 6.81 -5.97 -9.85
C LEU A 19 6.07 -5.31 -8.68
N SER A 20 5.72 -4.04 -8.83
CA SER A 20 4.99 -3.28 -7.81
C SER A 20 3.57 -3.81 -7.63
N GLY A 21 2.86 -4.12 -8.72
CA GLY A 21 1.53 -4.71 -8.67
C GLY A 21 1.53 -6.05 -7.93
N PHE A 22 2.52 -6.90 -8.20
CA PHE A 22 2.69 -8.17 -7.48
C PHE A 22 2.92 -7.97 -5.97
N LEU A 23 3.78 -7.01 -5.59
CA LEU A 23 4.03 -6.64 -4.20
C LEU A 23 2.76 -6.13 -3.50
N ILE A 24 2.00 -5.26 -4.17
CA ILE A 24 0.75 -4.70 -3.66
C ILE A 24 -0.27 -5.81 -3.39
N VAL A 25 -0.49 -6.70 -4.36
CA VAL A 25 -1.48 -7.79 -4.22
C VAL A 25 -1.10 -8.71 -3.06
N ARG A 26 0.18 -9.10 -2.95
CA ARG A 26 0.63 -9.91 -1.82
C ARG A 26 0.50 -9.17 -0.48
N GLY A 27 0.85 -7.89 -0.45
CA GLY A 27 0.73 -7.05 0.74
C GLY A 27 -0.71 -6.93 1.23
N LEU A 28 -1.65 -6.64 0.31
CA LEU A 28 -3.07 -6.57 0.62
C LEU A 28 -3.61 -7.92 1.08
N PHE A 29 -3.25 -9.02 0.43
CA PHE A 29 -3.70 -10.35 0.83
C PHE A 29 -3.29 -10.68 2.26
N TRP A 30 -1.99 -10.59 2.58
CA TRP A 30 -1.49 -10.89 3.92
C TRP A 30 -1.95 -9.87 4.96
N GLY A 31 -2.04 -8.59 4.61
CA GLY A 31 -2.53 -7.54 5.50
C GLY A 31 -4.00 -7.76 5.90
N ASN A 32 -4.87 -8.09 4.94
CA ASN A 32 -6.26 -8.42 5.23
C ASN A 32 -6.38 -9.72 6.04
N LEU A 33 -5.60 -10.75 5.71
CA LEU A 33 -5.62 -12.01 6.44
C LEU A 33 -5.27 -11.80 7.92
N ILE A 34 -4.18 -11.08 8.18
CA ILE A 34 -3.73 -10.76 9.55
C ILE A 34 -4.77 -9.86 10.23
N GLY A 35 -5.23 -8.80 9.57
CA GLY A 35 -6.21 -7.85 10.12
C GLY A 35 -7.53 -8.53 10.50
N LEU A 36 -8.09 -9.36 9.61
CA LEU A 36 -9.30 -10.12 9.89
C LEU A 36 -9.07 -11.13 11.03
N THR A 37 -7.93 -11.82 11.03
CA THR A 37 -7.60 -12.75 12.12
C THR A 37 -7.55 -12.04 13.46
N LEU A 38 -6.89 -10.89 13.54
CA LEU A 38 -6.81 -10.08 14.76
C LEU A 38 -8.19 -9.56 15.19
N CYS A 39 -9.01 -9.07 14.25
CA CYS A 39 -10.38 -8.64 14.52
C CYS A 39 -11.23 -9.79 15.07
N THR A 40 -11.15 -10.99 14.47
CA THR A 40 -11.91 -12.17 14.94
C THR A 40 -11.43 -12.63 16.32
N VAL A 41 -10.11 -12.67 16.56
CA VAL A 41 -9.55 -13.05 17.87
C VAL A 41 -9.97 -12.04 18.95
N GLN A 42 -9.93 -10.75 18.66
CA GLN A 42 -10.40 -9.72 19.59
C GLN A 42 -11.92 -9.77 19.80
N TYR A 43 -12.71 -10.09 18.77
CA TYR A 43 -14.17 -10.25 18.88
C TYR A 43 -14.56 -11.41 19.81
N VAL A 44 -13.90 -12.57 19.67
CA VAL A 44 -14.19 -13.77 20.47
C VAL A 44 -13.57 -13.68 21.87
N GLY A 45 -12.32 -13.25 21.97
CA GLY A 45 -11.57 -13.25 23.21
C GLY A 45 -11.81 -12.03 24.10
N LYS A 46 -12.32 -10.92 23.55
CA LYS A 46 -12.49 -9.63 24.25
C LYS A 46 -11.29 -9.27 25.14
N PHE A 47 -10.08 -9.55 24.65
CA PHE A 47 -8.83 -9.41 25.41
C PHE A 47 -8.57 -7.95 25.78
N ILE A 48 -8.85 -7.03 24.86
CA ILE A 48 -8.82 -5.59 25.12
C ILE A 48 -10.20 -5.16 25.64
N LYS A 49 -10.31 -4.95 26.95
CA LYS A 49 -11.48 -4.33 27.60
C LYS A 49 -11.16 -2.86 27.85
N LEU A 50 -12.05 -1.95 27.45
CA LEU A 50 -11.94 -0.54 27.81
C LEU A 50 -12.53 -0.34 29.20
N ASP A 51 -11.88 0.49 30.01
CA ASP A 51 -12.40 0.88 31.32
C ASP A 51 -13.70 1.67 31.12
N PRO A 52 -14.86 1.16 31.57
CA PRO A 52 -16.18 1.75 31.30
C PRO A 52 -16.34 3.17 31.87
N SER A 53 -15.45 3.56 32.78
CA SER A 53 -15.45 4.86 33.43
C SER A 53 -15.01 6.02 32.52
N ALA A 54 -14.18 5.74 31.49
CA ALA A 54 -13.69 6.75 30.55
C ALA A 54 -14.33 6.64 29.15
N TYR A 55 -14.78 5.44 28.76
CA TYR A 55 -15.47 5.18 27.51
C TYR A 55 -16.73 4.36 27.83
N PHE A 56 -17.92 4.89 27.53
CA PHE A 56 -19.25 4.28 27.75
C PHE A 56 -19.47 2.90 27.05
N LEU A 57 -18.42 2.28 26.52
CA LEU A 57 -18.43 1.00 25.83
C LEU A 57 -17.50 0.01 26.54
N THR A 58 -18.06 -1.08 27.06
CA THR A 58 -17.36 -2.14 27.80
C THR A 58 -16.42 -2.98 26.91
N TYR A 59 -16.54 -2.85 25.59
CA TYR A 59 -15.73 -3.51 24.57
C TYR A 59 -15.68 -2.66 23.30
N VAL A 60 -14.61 -2.77 22.51
CA VAL A 60 -14.56 -2.18 21.16
C VAL A 60 -15.58 -2.92 20.28
N PRO A 61 -16.66 -2.28 19.83
CA PRO A 61 -17.60 -2.92 18.91
C PRO A 61 -16.90 -3.06 17.54
N ILE A 62 -16.50 -4.28 17.20
CA ILE A 62 -15.96 -4.59 15.87
C ILE A 62 -17.16 -4.78 14.94
N SER A 63 -17.48 -3.77 14.13
CA SER A 63 -18.46 -3.88 13.05
C SER A 63 -17.77 -4.44 11.80
N PHE A 64 -18.12 -5.66 11.40
CA PHE A 64 -17.72 -6.26 10.12
C PHE A 64 -18.58 -5.69 8.98
N GLU A 65 -18.52 -4.39 8.81
CA GLU A 65 -19.17 -3.73 7.67
C GLU A 65 -18.27 -3.81 6.46
N TRP A 66 -18.71 -4.58 5.46
CA TRP A 66 -18.00 -4.75 4.18
C TRP A 66 -17.66 -3.43 3.50
N GLY A 67 -18.45 -2.37 3.74
CA GLY A 67 -18.19 -1.02 3.23
C GLY A 67 -16.85 -0.44 3.70
N TYR A 68 -16.58 -0.46 5.01
CA TYR A 68 -15.31 0.03 5.55
C TYR A 68 -14.12 -0.82 5.12
N PHE A 69 -14.31 -2.14 5.04
CA PHE A 69 -13.28 -3.06 4.57
C PHE A 69 -12.89 -2.77 3.10
N LEU A 70 -13.88 -2.54 2.24
CA LEU A 70 -13.65 -2.18 0.84
C LEU A 70 -12.98 -0.81 0.71
N LEU A 71 -13.44 0.19 1.48
CA LEU A 71 -12.90 1.54 1.49
C LEU A 71 -11.43 1.57 1.94
N LEU A 72 -11.08 0.81 2.99
CA LEU A 72 -9.71 0.68 3.48
C LEU A 72 -8.79 0.05 2.43
N ASN A 73 -9.25 -1.01 1.77
CA ASN A 73 -8.50 -1.67 0.71
C ASN A 73 -8.27 -0.75 -0.50
N ILE A 74 -9.31 -0.06 -0.95
CA ILE A 74 -9.23 0.90 -2.06
C ILE A 74 -8.32 2.08 -1.68
N GLY A 75 -8.48 2.64 -0.48
CA GLY A 75 -7.65 3.74 0.01
C GLY A 75 -6.17 3.36 0.09
N THR A 76 -5.89 2.15 0.59
CA THR A 76 -4.52 1.60 0.66
C THR A 76 -3.94 1.39 -0.74
N LEU A 77 -4.72 0.84 -1.67
CA LEU A 77 -4.31 0.67 -3.06
C LEU A 77 -3.93 2.01 -3.70
N ILE A 78 -4.78 3.02 -3.54
CA ILE A 78 -4.54 4.37 -4.07
C ILE A 78 -3.27 4.98 -3.45
N ALA A 79 -3.09 4.84 -2.13
CA ALA A 79 -1.93 5.38 -1.43
C ALA A 79 -0.62 4.73 -1.93
N ILE A 80 -0.59 3.41 -2.09
CA ILE A 80 0.61 2.72 -2.58
C ILE A 80 0.88 3.08 -4.05
N LEU A 81 -0.16 3.12 -4.89
CA LEU A 81 -0.02 3.55 -6.29
C LEU A 81 0.50 4.99 -6.39
N ALA A 82 0.00 5.90 -5.56
CA ALA A 82 0.49 7.27 -5.49
C ALA A 82 1.98 7.31 -5.10
N MET A 83 2.35 6.59 -4.03
CA MET A 83 3.76 6.50 -3.58
C MET A 83 4.70 5.91 -4.63
N LEU A 84 4.22 5.07 -5.54
CA LEU A 84 5.04 4.51 -6.63
C LEU A 84 5.09 5.41 -7.86
N LEU A 85 3.93 5.93 -8.28
CA LEU A 85 3.79 6.69 -9.52
C LEU A 85 4.36 8.10 -9.38
N ILE A 86 4.12 8.78 -8.26
CA ILE A 86 4.59 10.16 -8.04
C ILE A 86 6.12 10.28 -8.18
N PRO A 87 6.95 9.52 -7.43
CA PRO A 87 8.40 9.62 -7.58
C PRO A 87 8.86 9.13 -8.95
N SER A 88 8.23 8.10 -9.53
CA SER A 88 8.54 7.65 -10.88
C SER A 88 8.33 8.75 -11.93
N MET A 89 7.26 9.54 -11.80
CA MET A 89 6.98 10.68 -12.68
C MET A 89 7.95 11.84 -12.47
N ILE A 90 8.32 12.14 -11.22
CA ILE A 90 9.29 13.18 -10.89
C ILE A 90 10.66 12.83 -11.50
N ILE A 91 11.14 11.61 -11.29
CA ILE A 91 12.43 11.15 -11.81
C ILE A 91 12.45 11.11 -13.34
N ALA A 92 11.32 10.76 -13.98
CA ALA A 92 11.20 10.80 -15.44
C ALA A 92 11.28 12.21 -16.04
N ARG A 93 10.95 13.25 -15.26
CA ARG A 93 11.07 14.67 -15.65
C ARG A 93 12.43 15.29 -15.35
N ILE A 94 13.32 14.58 -14.63
CA ILE A 94 14.71 15.01 -14.48
C ILE A 94 15.40 14.79 -15.83
N SER A 95 15.48 15.87 -16.59
CA SER A 95 16.02 15.90 -17.93
C SER A 95 17.47 15.40 -17.94
N PRO A 96 17.79 14.35 -18.73
CA PRO A 96 19.12 13.73 -18.74
C PRO A 96 20.21 14.62 -19.37
N ASP A 97 19.85 15.76 -19.98
CA ASP A 97 20.77 16.69 -20.65
C ASP A 97 21.70 17.43 -19.69
N LYS A 98 21.37 17.55 -18.39
CA LYS A 98 22.21 18.28 -17.43
C LYS A 98 23.12 17.41 -16.55
N THR A 99 22.99 16.08 -16.58
CA THR A 99 23.75 15.20 -15.67
C THR A 99 24.91 14.48 -16.34
N ILE A 100 25.01 14.51 -17.66
CA ILE A 100 26.21 14.06 -18.37
C ILE A 100 27.22 15.21 -18.37
N ARG A 101 27.84 15.47 -17.21
CA ARG A 101 29.17 16.08 -17.20
C ARG A 101 30.17 14.95 -17.44
N PHE A 102 30.55 14.78 -18.71
CA PHE A 102 31.79 14.12 -19.05
C PHE A 102 32.92 14.96 -18.44
N ASN A 103 33.63 14.41 -17.46
CA ASN A 103 35.04 14.71 -17.26
C ASN A 103 35.82 13.54 -17.87
#